data_AF-A0A3S8ZVD5-F1
#
_entry.id   AF-A0A3S8ZVD5-F1
#
_cell.length_a   1.000
_cell.length_b   1.000
_cell.length_c   1.000
_cell.angle_alpha   90.00
_cell.angle_beta   90.00
_cell.angle_gamma   90.00
#
_symmetry.space_group_name_H-M   'P 1'
#
loop_
_entity.id
_entity.type
_entity.pdbx_description
1 polymer ?
#
loop_
_entity_poly.entity_id
_entity_poly.type
_entity_poly.pdbx_seq_one_letter_code
_entity_poly.pdbx_strand_id
1 'polypeptide(L)'
;MAKKTYSFEFIMAVLKQGEAGTTAIELHRQHGISPATFYTWRMKFSGMDVAMMEERKKHLHAEALLRRKRANAEKKDRALNKSNKPLQAARSLLPSAVQKAIKRWKASVRSHTTIEKQKILSLEAIQGIAQAWGGECLSNHYVNLSTRMPVRCAEGHQWQCYPSHLIAGKFCLICAKHEQRQRDLEKIKKIAAARGWQCLTIEYKGCKSAVAWRCKNGHEFTARPDSVRAGFGCMQCFKDRRQKTLAKMQDLAKARGGVCLSECYDAYERLLWQCQRGHRWKAHSRDICRGHWCQQCSSIEKITRPGSPAWIKYKSA
;
A
#
# COMPACT_ATOMS: atom_id res chain seq x y z
N MET A 1 -19.40 -40.88 -4.06
CA MET A 1 -20.38 -41.97 -3.82
C MET A 1 -20.64 -42.06 -2.32
N ALA A 2 -21.91 -41.98 -1.89
CA ALA A 2 -22.24 -42.13 -0.47
C ALA A 2 -21.89 -43.55 -0.01
N LYS A 3 -21.14 -43.67 1.10
CA LYS A 3 -20.87 -45.00 1.70
C LYS A 3 -22.20 -45.54 2.24
N LYS A 4 -22.65 -46.70 1.76
CA LYS A 4 -23.81 -47.40 2.35
C LYS A 4 -23.52 -47.65 3.84
N THR A 5 -24.42 -47.18 4.70
CA THR A 5 -24.37 -47.40 6.16
C THR A 5 -25.23 -48.61 6.51
N TYR A 6 -24.66 -49.60 7.17
CA TYR A 6 -25.35 -50.81 7.64
C TYR A 6 -25.59 -50.71 9.15
N SER A 7 -26.69 -51.28 9.65
CA SER A 7 -26.94 -51.37 11.09
C SER A 7 -25.95 -52.34 11.75
N PHE A 8 -25.63 -52.13 13.03
CA PHE A 8 -24.74 -53.04 13.75
C PHE A 8 -25.35 -54.43 13.91
N GLU A 9 -26.67 -54.53 14.05
CA GLU A 9 -27.39 -55.80 14.07
C GLU A 9 -27.19 -56.59 12.77
N PHE A 10 -27.29 -55.92 11.62
CA PHE A 10 -27.06 -56.54 10.32
C PHE A 10 -25.60 -56.98 10.15
N ILE A 11 -24.64 -56.14 10.55
CA ILE A 11 -23.21 -56.49 10.52
C ILE A 11 -22.96 -57.74 11.37
N MET A 12 -23.56 -57.84 12.56
CA MET A 12 -23.42 -59.03 13.41
C MET A 12 -24.07 -60.27 12.83
N ALA A 13 -25.26 -60.14 12.24
CA ALA A 13 -25.94 -61.26 11.60
C ALA A 13 -25.07 -61.87 10.48
N VAL A 14 -24.49 -61.01 9.64
CA VAL A 14 -23.56 -61.41 8.58
C VAL A 14 -22.29 -62.06 9.14
N LEU A 15 -21.68 -61.48 10.19
CA LEU A 15 -20.45 -62.03 10.78
C LEU A 15 -20.70 -63.42 11.39
N LYS A 16 -21.84 -63.63 12.06
CA LYS A 16 -22.24 -64.94 12.60
C LYS A 16 -22.47 -65.98 11.51
N GLN A 17 -23.09 -65.60 10.38
CA GLN A 17 -23.25 -66.51 9.24
C GLN A 17 -21.89 -66.91 8.64
N GLY A 18 -20.93 -65.98 8.57
CA GLY A 18 -19.57 -66.29 8.15
C GLY A 18 -18.81 -67.18 9.13
N GLU A 19 -19.02 -67.04 10.44
CA GLU A 19 -18.45 -67.90 11.48
C GLU A 19 -19.07 -69.31 11.47
N ALA A 20 -20.35 -69.43 11.10
CA ALA A 20 -21.07 -70.69 10.91
C ALA A 20 -20.67 -71.45 9.62
N GLY A 21 -19.74 -70.91 8.82
CA GLY A 21 -19.16 -71.59 7.66
C GLY A 21 -19.63 -71.08 6.29
N THR A 22 -20.48 -70.05 6.21
CA THR A 22 -20.88 -69.46 4.92
C THR A 22 -19.72 -68.71 4.27
N THR A 23 -19.47 -68.95 2.98
CA THR A 23 -18.37 -68.29 2.25
C THR A 23 -18.66 -66.82 1.97
N ALA A 24 -17.60 -66.00 1.84
CA ALA A 24 -17.75 -64.57 1.56
C ALA A 24 -18.44 -64.26 0.21
N ILE A 25 -18.35 -65.18 -0.77
CA ILE A 25 -19.03 -65.07 -2.06
C ILE A 25 -20.55 -65.27 -1.90
N GLU A 26 -20.94 -66.18 -1.02
CA GLU A 26 -22.34 -66.49 -0.76
C GLU A 26 -23.00 -65.37 0.07
N LEU A 27 -22.28 -64.83 1.07
CA LEU A 27 -22.70 -63.64 1.80
C LEU A 27 -22.85 -62.42 0.86
N HIS A 28 -21.99 -62.29 -0.16
CA HIS A 28 -22.13 -61.25 -1.17
C HIS A 28 -23.43 -61.39 -1.98
N ARG A 29 -23.77 -62.61 -2.41
CA ARG A 29 -25.00 -62.89 -3.16
C ARG A 29 -26.26 -62.67 -2.33
N GLN A 30 -26.24 -63.04 -1.05
CA GLN A 30 -27.40 -62.94 -0.16
C GLN A 30 -27.64 -61.51 0.34
N HIS A 31 -26.58 -60.83 0.76
CA HIS A 31 -26.67 -59.56 1.51
C HIS A 31 -26.18 -58.35 0.70
N GLY A 32 -25.70 -58.56 -0.51
CA GLY A 32 -25.20 -57.50 -1.39
C GLY A 32 -23.95 -56.79 -0.85
N ILE A 33 -23.20 -57.42 0.06
CA ILE A 33 -21.97 -56.87 0.65
C ILE A 33 -20.75 -57.37 -0.10
N SER A 34 -19.78 -56.50 -0.41
CA SER A 34 -18.56 -56.99 -1.06
C SER A 34 -17.78 -57.93 -0.12
N PRO A 35 -17.06 -58.95 -0.63
CA PRO A 35 -16.17 -59.77 0.20
C PRO A 35 -15.17 -58.93 1.02
N ALA A 36 -14.65 -57.84 0.45
CA ALA A 36 -13.75 -56.92 1.15
C ALA A 36 -14.42 -56.22 2.35
N THR A 37 -15.70 -55.85 2.22
CA THR A 37 -16.50 -55.28 3.30
C THR A 37 -16.64 -56.28 4.45
N PHE A 38 -16.93 -57.54 4.15
CA PHE A 38 -17.04 -58.61 5.15
C PHE A 38 -15.74 -58.79 5.94
N TYR A 39 -14.59 -58.94 5.26
CA TYR A 39 -13.31 -59.08 5.97
C TYR A 39 -12.94 -57.84 6.78
N THR A 40 -13.27 -56.64 6.28
CA THR A 40 -13.08 -55.39 7.04
C THR A 40 -13.94 -55.35 8.30
N TRP A 41 -15.17 -55.84 8.25
CA TRP A 41 -16.04 -55.96 9.43
C TRP A 41 -15.51 -57.00 10.39
N ARG A 42 -15.07 -58.15 9.90
CA ARG A 42 -14.48 -59.22 10.72
C ARG A 42 -13.27 -58.69 11.49
N MET A 43 -12.37 -57.96 10.84
CA MET A 43 -11.22 -57.35 11.50
C MET A 43 -11.59 -56.26 12.53
N LYS A 44 -12.69 -55.53 12.32
CA LYS A 44 -13.07 -54.39 13.18
C LYS A 44 -13.98 -54.76 14.33
N PHE A 45 -14.82 -55.78 14.16
CA PHE A 45 -15.96 -56.08 15.02
C PHE A 45 -16.02 -57.55 15.46
N SER A 46 -15.07 -58.42 15.05
CA SER A 46 -15.01 -59.79 15.58
C SER A 46 -14.88 -59.78 17.10
N GLY A 47 -15.67 -60.62 17.77
CA GLY A 47 -15.73 -60.72 19.23
C GLY A 47 -16.45 -59.55 19.93
N MET A 48 -17.08 -58.62 19.20
CA MET A 48 -17.89 -57.54 19.78
C MET A 48 -19.37 -57.85 19.61
N ASP A 49 -20.18 -57.57 20.63
CA ASP A 49 -21.62 -57.53 20.47
C ASP A 49 -22.10 -56.16 19.94
N VAL A 50 -23.41 -56.04 19.69
CA VAL A 50 -24.02 -54.81 19.19
C VAL A 50 -23.87 -53.66 20.19
N ALA A 51 -23.99 -53.93 21.50
CA ALA A 51 -23.88 -52.91 22.55
C ALA A 51 -22.46 -52.32 22.63
N MET A 52 -21.44 -53.16 22.56
CA MET A 52 -20.03 -52.76 22.52
C MET A 52 -19.71 -51.92 21.28
N MET A 53 -20.30 -52.25 20.12
CA MET A 53 -20.14 -51.45 18.90
C MET A 53 -20.80 -50.08 19.00
N GLU A 54 -21.97 -49.98 19.62
CA GLU A 54 -22.64 -48.71 19.88
C GLU A 54 -21.85 -47.84 20.86
N GLU A 55 -21.34 -48.43 21.93
CA GLU A 55 -20.50 -47.73 22.90
C GLU A 55 -19.21 -47.21 22.26
N ARG A 56 -18.54 -48.03 21.46
CA ARG A 56 -17.36 -47.60 20.69
C ARG A 56 -17.67 -46.45 19.73
N LYS A 57 -18.83 -46.47 19.06
CA LYS A 57 -19.28 -45.37 18.19
C LYS A 57 -19.53 -44.08 18.99
N LYS A 58 -20.16 -44.18 20.17
CA LYS A 58 -20.37 -43.04 21.08
C LYS A 58 -19.03 -42.44 21.54
N HIS A 59 -18.07 -43.28 21.92
CA HIS A 59 -16.73 -42.84 22.32
C HIS A 59 -16.01 -42.08 21.20
N LEU A 60 -15.98 -42.65 19.98
CA LEU A 60 -15.36 -42.00 18.81
C LEU A 60 -16.02 -40.66 18.48
N HIS A 61 -17.35 -40.56 18.62
CA HIS A 61 -18.06 -39.30 18.43
C HIS A 61 -17.70 -38.27 19.50
N ALA A 62 -17.64 -38.67 20.77
CA ALA A 62 -17.24 -37.80 21.87
C ALA A 62 -15.79 -37.28 21.69
N GLU A 63 -14.87 -38.15 21.30
CA GLU A 63 -13.48 -37.79 21.00
C GLU A 63 -13.39 -36.80 19.83
N ALA A 64 -14.16 -37.01 18.76
CA ALA A 64 -14.24 -36.09 17.62
C ALA A 64 -14.79 -34.71 18.03
N LEU A 65 -15.81 -34.66 18.90
CA LEU A 65 -16.34 -33.41 19.44
C LEU A 65 -15.30 -32.67 20.29
N LEU A 66 -14.58 -33.38 21.15
CA LEU A 66 -13.49 -32.79 21.95
C LEU A 66 -12.38 -32.23 21.07
N ARG A 67 -11.96 -32.97 20.04
CA ARG A 67 -10.98 -32.50 19.05
C ARG A 67 -11.45 -31.24 18.34
N ARG A 68 -12.73 -31.17 17.95
CA ARG A 68 -13.31 -29.96 17.33
C ARG A 68 -13.35 -28.78 18.30
N LYS A 69 -13.72 -29.00 19.57
CA LYS A 69 -13.70 -27.95 20.61
C LYS A 69 -12.29 -27.40 20.82
N ARG A 70 -11.27 -28.27 20.93
CA ARG A 70 -9.85 -27.88 21.05
C ARG A 70 -9.39 -27.05 19.84
N ALA A 71 -9.66 -27.53 18.62
CA ALA A 71 -9.30 -26.80 17.40
C ALA A 71 -9.98 -25.42 17.31
N ASN A 72 -11.23 -25.30 17.77
CA ASN A 72 -11.92 -24.01 17.83
C ASN A 72 -11.31 -23.08 18.89
N ALA A 73 -10.93 -23.60 20.06
CA ALA A 73 -10.25 -22.84 21.10
C ALA A 73 -8.88 -22.33 20.62
N GLU A 74 -8.07 -23.19 19.99
CA GLU A 74 -6.78 -22.81 19.39
C GLU A 74 -6.94 -21.74 18.30
N LYS A 75 -7.96 -21.87 17.44
CA LYS A 75 -8.28 -20.84 16.44
C LYS A 75 -8.65 -19.50 17.10
N LYS A 76 -9.42 -19.53 18.18
CA LYS A 76 -9.80 -18.33 18.95
C LYS A 76 -8.56 -17.68 19.59
N ASP A 77 -7.67 -18.46 20.19
CA ASP A 77 -6.42 -17.97 20.80
C ASP A 77 -5.47 -17.40 19.74
N ARG A 78 -5.36 -18.06 18.59
CA ARG A 78 -4.57 -17.56 17.46
C ARG A 78 -5.13 -16.26 16.90
N ALA A 79 -6.45 -16.12 16.80
CA ALA A 79 -7.11 -14.89 16.40
C ALA A 79 -6.87 -13.76 17.43
N LEU A 80 -6.98 -14.06 18.73
CA LEU A 80 -6.72 -13.11 19.80
C LEU A 80 -5.25 -12.63 19.79
N ASN A 81 -4.30 -13.55 19.63
CA ASN A 81 -2.87 -13.24 19.52
C ASN A 81 -2.56 -12.42 18.27
N LYS A 82 -3.20 -12.72 17.13
CA LYS A 82 -3.06 -11.94 15.89
C LYS A 82 -3.58 -10.51 16.07
N SER A 83 -4.70 -10.33 16.77
CA SER A 83 -5.25 -9.00 17.11
C SER A 83 -4.40 -8.23 18.13
N ASN A 84 -3.71 -8.93 19.04
CA ASN A 84 -2.82 -8.32 20.04
C ASN A 84 -1.42 -7.96 19.50
N LYS A 85 -0.97 -8.59 18.41
CA LYS A 85 0.36 -8.35 17.83
C LYS A 85 0.59 -6.89 17.37
N PRO A 86 -0.36 -6.20 16.70
CA PRO A 86 -0.24 -4.77 16.37
C PRO A 86 -0.20 -3.88 17.61
N LEU A 87 -0.96 -4.22 18.66
CA LEU A 87 -0.98 -3.50 19.93
C LEU A 87 0.36 -3.61 20.69
N GLN A 88 1.05 -4.75 20.60
CA GLN A 88 2.38 -4.93 21.18
C GLN A 88 3.46 -4.17 20.39
N ALA A 89 3.42 -4.22 19.05
CA ALA A 89 4.35 -3.47 18.20
C ALA A 89 4.16 -1.93 18.32
N ALA A 90 2.94 -1.45 18.50
CA ALA A 90 2.68 -0.04 18.80
C ALA A 90 3.22 0.38 20.18
N ARG A 91 3.27 -0.55 21.14
CA ARG A 91 3.74 -0.31 22.51
C ARG A 91 5.25 -0.08 22.61
N SER A 92 6.05 -0.72 21.75
CA SER A 92 7.51 -0.50 21.68
C SER A 92 7.87 0.85 21.05
N LEU A 93 6.94 1.49 20.33
CA LEU A 93 7.11 2.82 19.73
C LEU A 93 6.68 3.96 20.66
N LEU A 94 6.22 3.64 21.88
CA LEU A 94 5.85 4.63 22.88
C LEU A 94 7.08 5.33 23.47
N PRO A 95 6.97 6.60 23.89
CA PRO A 95 8.01 7.27 24.65
C PRO A 95 8.44 6.44 25.87
N SER A 96 9.73 6.41 26.19
CA SER A 96 10.25 5.54 27.27
C SER A 96 9.61 5.83 28.63
N ALA A 97 9.24 7.09 28.87
CA ALA A 97 8.47 7.53 30.04
C ALA A 97 7.10 6.83 30.14
N VAL A 98 6.37 6.74 29.02
CA VAL A 98 5.06 6.07 28.95
C VAL A 98 5.21 4.57 29.17
N GLN A 99 6.24 3.94 28.60
CA GLN A 99 6.53 2.51 28.81
C GLN A 99 6.80 2.20 30.29
N LYS A 100 7.60 3.04 30.97
CA LYS A 100 7.89 2.92 32.41
C LYS A 100 6.62 3.09 33.25
N ALA A 101 5.77 4.06 32.93
CA ALA A 101 4.49 4.28 33.61
C ALA A 101 3.55 3.06 33.49
N ILE A 102 3.41 2.50 32.27
CA ILE A 102 2.60 1.31 32.03
C ILE A 102 3.14 0.09 32.80
N LYS A 103 4.46 -0.09 32.86
CA LYS A 103 5.10 -1.20 33.59
C LYS A 103 4.84 -1.10 35.09
N ARG A 104 4.94 0.10 35.67
CA ARG A 104 4.62 0.37 37.08
C ARG A 104 3.16 0.04 37.39
N TRP A 105 2.22 0.46 36.55
CA TRP A 105 0.79 0.14 36.72
C TRP A 105 0.51 -1.37 36.68
N LYS A 106 1.08 -2.10 35.71
CA LYS A 106 0.89 -3.56 35.64
C LYS A 106 1.41 -4.31 36.86
N ALA A 107 2.40 -3.75 37.55
CA ALA A 107 2.94 -4.31 38.78
C ALA A 107 2.04 -4.04 39.99
N SER A 108 1.42 -2.85 40.09
CA SER A 108 0.58 -2.47 41.24
C SER A 108 -0.76 -3.22 41.29
N VAL A 109 -1.36 -3.51 40.13
CA VAL A 109 -2.67 -4.20 40.01
C VAL A 109 -2.62 -5.67 40.45
N ARG A 110 -1.44 -6.28 40.61
CA ARG A 110 -1.29 -7.68 41.02
C ARG A 110 -1.39 -7.92 42.53
N SER A 111 -1.50 -6.87 43.33
CA SER A 111 -1.61 -6.98 44.80
C SER A 111 -3.07 -7.22 45.23
N HIS A 112 -3.29 -8.15 46.18
CA HIS A 112 -4.61 -8.37 46.81
C HIS A 112 -5.05 -7.11 47.55
N THR A 113 -5.79 -6.24 46.86
CA THR A 113 -6.20 -4.92 47.32
C THR A 113 -7.71 -4.74 47.16
N THR A 114 -8.31 -3.90 48.00
CA THR A 114 -9.74 -3.58 47.92
C THR A 114 -10.07 -2.87 46.60
N ILE A 115 -11.30 -3.04 46.10
CA ILE A 115 -11.78 -2.47 44.83
C ILE A 115 -11.55 -0.95 44.78
N GLU A 116 -11.75 -0.26 45.91
CA GLU A 116 -11.56 1.19 46.05
C GLU A 116 -10.10 1.60 45.85
N LYS A 117 -9.16 0.89 46.50
CA LYS A 117 -7.72 1.10 46.33
C LYS A 117 -7.27 0.82 44.90
N GLN A 118 -7.83 -0.19 44.23
CA GLN A 118 -7.53 -0.49 42.83
C GLN A 118 -7.98 0.63 41.88
N LYS A 119 -9.14 1.26 42.15
CA LYS A 119 -9.63 2.39 41.35
C LYS A 119 -8.72 3.61 41.49
N ILE A 120 -8.27 3.92 42.71
CA ILE A 120 -7.33 5.03 42.98
C ILE A 120 -6.00 4.79 42.25
N LEU A 121 -5.40 3.61 42.42
CA LEU A 121 -4.13 3.25 41.75
C LEU A 121 -4.24 3.26 40.22
N SER A 122 -5.41 2.91 39.68
CA SER A 122 -5.65 2.95 38.23
C SER A 122 -5.82 4.38 37.71
N LEU A 123 -6.44 5.27 38.48
CA LEU A 123 -6.55 6.68 38.15
C LEU A 123 -5.17 7.35 38.09
N GLU A 124 -4.36 7.20 39.15
CA GLU A 124 -2.99 7.75 39.23
C GLU A 124 -2.13 7.25 38.06
N ALA A 125 -2.26 5.97 37.72
CA ALA A 125 -1.55 5.40 36.57
C ALA A 125 -1.95 6.04 35.24
N ILE A 126 -3.25 6.28 35.03
CA ILE A 126 -3.74 6.93 33.81
C ILE A 126 -3.30 8.39 33.76
N GLN A 127 -3.35 9.10 34.87
CA GLN A 127 -2.84 10.47 34.99
C GLN A 127 -1.33 10.52 34.70
N GLY A 128 -0.53 9.61 35.27
CA GLY A 128 0.89 9.49 34.99
C GLY A 128 1.21 9.13 33.54
N ILE A 129 0.37 8.31 32.89
CA ILE A 129 0.49 8.03 31.45
C ILE A 129 0.19 9.30 30.64
N ALA A 130 -0.87 10.04 30.96
CA ALA A 130 -1.21 11.30 30.28
C ALA A 130 -0.09 12.34 30.44
N GLN A 131 0.51 12.47 31.63
CA GLN A 131 1.68 13.31 31.89
C GLN A 131 2.90 12.88 31.08
N ALA A 132 3.16 11.58 30.99
CA ALA A 132 4.26 11.06 30.18
C ALA A 132 4.08 11.30 28.67
N TRP A 133 2.84 11.55 28.22
CA TRP A 133 2.54 12.03 26.87
C TRP A 133 2.66 13.55 26.70
N GLY A 134 2.98 14.28 27.76
CA GLY A 134 2.99 15.74 27.77
C GLY A 134 1.58 16.34 27.82
N GLY A 135 0.67 15.74 28.60
CA GLY A 135 -0.64 16.32 28.85
C GLY A 135 -1.19 15.91 30.20
N GLU A 136 -2.50 16.03 30.39
CA GLU A 136 -3.16 15.76 31.67
C GLU A 136 -4.49 15.03 31.48
N CYS A 137 -4.86 14.22 32.47
CA CYS A 137 -6.20 13.65 32.54
C CYS A 137 -7.04 14.52 33.48
N LEU A 138 -8.18 15.01 32.98
CA LEU A 138 -9.06 15.93 33.71
C LEU A 138 -10.07 15.19 34.61
N SER A 139 -10.04 13.86 34.64
CA SER A 139 -10.93 13.07 35.48
C SER A 139 -10.39 12.93 36.89
N ASN A 140 -11.28 13.05 37.87
CA ASN A 140 -10.98 12.86 39.30
C ASN A 140 -11.36 11.46 39.82
N HIS A 141 -11.97 10.62 38.98
CA HIS A 141 -12.32 9.24 39.34
C HIS A 141 -12.11 8.29 38.15
N TYR A 142 -11.82 7.03 38.46
CA TYR A 142 -11.66 5.96 37.49
C TYR A 142 -12.80 4.94 37.60
N VAL A 143 -13.42 4.63 36.45
CA VAL A 143 -14.51 3.66 36.37
C VAL A 143 -14.00 2.32 35.86
N ASN A 144 -13.55 2.28 34.60
CA ASN A 144 -13.00 1.09 33.94
C ASN A 144 -12.26 1.49 32.64
N LEU A 145 -11.66 0.51 31.95
CA LEU A 145 -10.91 0.72 30.70
C LEU A 145 -11.79 1.06 29.48
N SER A 146 -13.09 0.85 29.60
CA SER A 146 -14.11 1.07 28.56
C SER A 146 -14.97 2.31 28.79
N THR A 147 -14.69 3.09 29.85
CA THR A 147 -15.34 4.38 30.09
C THR A 147 -14.43 5.48 29.53
N ARG A 148 -15.03 6.45 28.83
CA ARG A 148 -14.27 7.57 28.28
C ARG A 148 -13.89 8.54 29.40
N MET A 149 -12.67 9.05 29.32
CA MET A 149 -12.14 10.03 30.26
C MET A 149 -11.69 11.28 29.50
N PRO A 150 -11.98 12.49 30.03
CA PRO A 150 -11.49 13.73 29.46
C PRO A 150 -9.98 13.87 29.70
N VAL A 151 -9.28 14.27 28.65
CA VAL A 151 -7.83 14.49 28.65
C VAL A 151 -7.50 15.75 27.86
N ARG A 152 -6.35 16.36 28.18
CA ARG A 152 -5.83 17.56 27.53
C ARG A 152 -4.35 17.34 27.17
N CYS A 153 -3.89 17.81 26.02
CA CYS A 153 -2.46 17.81 25.68
C CYS A 153 -1.77 19.15 26.03
N ALA A 154 -0.44 19.21 25.97
CA ALA A 154 0.34 20.43 26.20
C ALA A 154 -0.09 21.62 25.32
N GLU A 155 -0.51 21.35 24.08
CA GLU A 155 -1.04 22.37 23.15
C GLU A 155 -2.48 22.82 23.49
N GLY A 156 -3.06 22.35 24.60
CA GLY A 156 -4.38 22.76 25.09
C GLY A 156 -5.57 22.04 24.45
N HIS A 157 -5.35 21.14 23.47
CA HIS A 157 -6.45 20.39 22.87
C HIS A 157 -7.11 19.46 23.90
N GLN A 158 -8.43 19.50 24.00
CA GLN A 158 -9.22 18.66 24.91
C GLN A 158 -10.04 17.64 24.11
N TRP A 159 -10.07 16.40 24.58
CA TRP A 159 -10.91 15.35 24.00
C TRP A 159 -11.27 14.28 25.03
N GLN A 160 -12.23 13.42 24.69
CA GLN A 160 -12.58 12.25 25.50
C GLN A 160 -12.04 10.98 24.84
N CYS A 161 -11.35 10.13 25.60
CA CYS A 161 -10.85 8.85 25.09
C CYS A 161 -10.92 7.74 26.14
N TYR A 162 -10.89 6.49 25.69
CA TYR A 162 -10.75 5.34 26.57
C TYR A 162 -9.31 5.26 27.11
N PRO A 163 -9.10 4.86 28.38
CA PRO A 163 -7.76 4.60 28.93
C PRO A 163 -6.91 3.64 28.08
N SER A 164 -7.56 2.66 27.43
CA SER A 164 -6.90 1.75 26.50
C SER A 164 -6.22 2.47 25.32
N HIS A 165 -6.75 3.60 24.85
CA HIS A 165 -6.16 4.39 23.76
C HIS A 165 -4.92 5.18 24.18
N LEU A 166 -4.91 5.70 25.42
CA LEU A 166 -3.74 6.36 26.01
C LEU A 166 -2.56 5.39 26.14
N ILE A 167 -2.87 4.14 26.51
CA ILE A 167 -1.89 3.05 26.61
C ILE A 167 -1.40 2.61 25.22
N ALA A 168 -2.24 2.72 24.18
CA ALA A 168 -1.97 2.20 22.84
C ALA A 168 -1.13 3.11 21.93
N GLY A 169 -0.91 4.38 22.28
CA GLY A 169 -0.08 5.27 21.44
C GLY A 169 -0.78 6.46 20.81
N LYS A 170 -2.10 6.56 20.90
CA LYS A 170 -2.88 7.59 20.19
C LYS A 170 -3.35 8.65 21.17
N PHE A 171 -2.43 9.53 21.60
CA PHE A 171 -2.72 10.60 22.55
C PHE A 171 -3.53 11.73 21.88
N CYS A 172 -2.90 12.73 21.28
CA CYS A 172 -3.61 13.82 20.62
C CYS A 172 -3.62 13.68 19.09
N LEU A 173 -4.80 13.46 18.50
CA LEU A 173 -4.96 13.36 17.05
C LEU A 173 -4.68 14.68 16.31
N ILE A 174 -4.93 15.82 16.96
CA ILE A 174 -4.70 17.13 16.35
C ILE A 174 -3.19 17.40 16.24
N CYS A 175 -2.46 17.21 17.33
CA CYS A 175 -0.99 17.30 17.34
C CYS A 175 -0.36 16.30 16.36
N ALA A 176 -0.81 15.04 16.37
CA ALA A 176 -0.29 14.02 15.44
C ALA A 176 -0.52 14.39 13.97
N LYS A 177 -1.68 14.97 13.63
CA LYS A 177 -1.95 15.49 12.28
C LYS A 177 -1.09 16.70 11.94
N HIS A 178 -0.79 17.58 12.88
CA HIS A 178 0.08 18.73 12.66
C HIS A 178 1.53 18.30 12.40
N GLU A 179 2.08 17.43 13.24
CA GLU A 179 3.42 16.85 13.07
C GLU A 179 3.54 16.10 11.74
N GLN A 180 2.51 15.33 11.36
CA GLN A 180 2.49 14.66 10.07
C GLN A 180 2.52 15.66 8.90
N ARG A 181 1.75 16.75 8.97
CA ARG A 181 1.76 17.81 7.95
C ARG A 181 3.14 18.48 7.83
N GLN A 182 3.84 18.69 8.94
CA GLN A 182 5.21 19.22 8.93
C GLN A 182 6.19 18.26 8.25
N ARG A 183 6.17 16.97 8.60
CA ARG A 183 7.00 15.95 7.94
C ARG A 183 6.73 15.87 6.44
N ASP A 184 5.47 15.99 6.03
CA ASP A 184 5.10 15.94 4.62
C ASP A 184 5.53 17.23 3.88
N LEU A 185 5.48 18.40 4.51
CA LEU A 185 6.04 19.64 3.97
C LEU A 185 7.56 19.54 3.77
N GLU A 186 8.30 18.95 4.72
CA GLU A 186 9.73 18.70 4.57
C GLU A 186 10.04 17.79 3.37
N LYS A 187 9.27 16.71 3.17
CA LYS A 187 9.39 15.85 2.00
C LYS A 187 9.15 16.63 0.71
N ILE A 188 8.15 17.51 0.69
CA ILE A 188 7.84 18.37 -0.47
C ILE A 188 9.00 19.32 -0.76
N LYS A 189 9.59 19.94 0.26
CA LYS A 189 10.77 20.79 0.12
C LYS A 189 11.96 20.03 -0.47
N LYS A 190 12.18 18.77 -0.06
CA LYS A 190 13.21 17.90 -0.66
C LYS A 190 12.95 17.60 -2.15
N ILE A 191 11.69 17.37 -2.53
CA ILE A 191 11.31 17.17 -3.94
C ILE A 191 11.58 18.44 -4.77
N ALA A 192 11.27 19.62 -4.22
CA ALA A 192 11.57 20.89 -4.86
C ALA A 192 13.08 21.04 -5.07
N ALA A 193 13.88 20.83 -4.02
CA ALA A 193 15.34 20.94 -4.05
C ALA A 193 15.97 19.98 -5.09
N ALA A 194 15.51 18.73 -5.16
CA ALA A 194 15.99 17.75 -6.13
C ALA A 194 15.76 18.18 -7.60
N ARG A 195 14.79 19.05 -7.85
CA ARG A 195 14.49 19.61 -9.19
C ARG A 195 15.08 21.00 -9.42
N GLY A 196 15.83 21.54 -8.45
CA GLY A 196 16.31 22.92 -8.46
C GLY A 196 15.19 23.95 -8.33
N TRP A 197 14.09 23.58 -7.68
CA TRP A 197 12.93 24.44 -7.44
C TRP A 197 12.84 24.80 -5.95
N GLN A 198 12.17 25.90 -5.65
CA GLN A 198 11.93 26.35 -4.28
C GLN A 198 10.43 26.20 -3.95
N CYS A 199 10.13 25.68 -2.76
CA CYS A 199 8.78 25.66 -2.22
C CYS A 199 8.55 26.94 -1.42
N LEU A 200 7.56 27.75 -1.80
CA LEU A 200 7.23 29.03 -1.15
C LEU A 200 6.17 28.88 -0.06
N THR A 201 5.49 27.74 0.01
CA THR A 201 4.43 27.51 0.99
C THR A 201 4.98 27.27 2.39
N ILE A 202 4.44 28.02 3.35
CA ILE A 202 4.78 27.94 4.78
C ILE A 202 3.92 26.88 5.49
N GLU A 203 2.63 26.76 5.12
CA GLU A 203 1.68 25.86 5.76
C GLU A 203 1.10 24.84 4.76
N TYR A 204 1.25 23.54 5.06
CA TYR A 204 0.76 22.47 4.20
C TYR A 204 -0.52 21.84 4.74
N LYS A 205 -1.63 21.97 4.00
CA LYS A 205 -2.95 21.48 4.41
C LYS A 205 -3.28 20.07 3.86
N GLY A 206 -2.35 19.42 3.16
CA GLY A 206 -2.45 18.04 2.68
C GLY A 206 -2.26 17.88 1.17
N CYS A 207 -2.30 16.63 0.66
CA CYS A 207 -1.92 16.29 -0.72
C CYS A 207 -2.76 16.95 -1.82
N LYS A 208 -4.01 17.28 -1.51
CA LYS A 208 -4.92 17.99 -2.43
C LYS A 208 -4.77 19.51 -2.39
N SER A 209 -4.07 20.04 -1.39
CA SER A 209 -3.87 21.49 -1.26
C SER A 209 -2.88 22.01 -2.29
N ALA A 210 -3.13 23.22 -2.77
CA ALA A 210 -2.22 23.90 -3.69
C ALA A 210 -0.96 24.32 -2.92
N VAL A 211 0.20 24.02 -3.48
CA VAL A 211 1.51 24.46 -2.99
C VAL A 211 2.07 25.45 -3.99
N ALA A 212 2.70 26.50 -3.50
CA ALA A 212 3.38 27.51 -4.29
C ALA A 212 4.84 27.10 -4.52
N TRP A 213 5.28 27.14 -5.77
CA TRP A 213 6.58 26.71 -6.24
C TRP A 213 7.25 27.82 -7.04
N ARG A 214 8.57 27.88 -6.98
CA ARG A 214 9.40 28.69 -7.88
C ARG A 214 10.36 27.76 -8.64
N CYS A 215 10.33 27.77 -9.97
CA CYS A 215 11.17 26.88 -10.77
C CYS A 215 12.61 27.41 -10.91
N LYS A 216 13.50 26.61 -11.52
CA LYS A 216 14.89 26.99 -11.81
C LYS A 216 15.01 28.27 -12.66
N ASN A 217 14.04 28.52 -13.53
CA ASN A 217 14.00 29.71 -14.38
C ASN A 217 13.36 30.92 -13.67
N GLY A 218 13.04 30.83 -12.37
CA GLY A 218 12.46 31.91 -11.59
C GLY A 218 10.93 32.04 -11.66
N HIS A 219 10.24 31.22 -12.45
CA HIS A 219 8.77 31.31 -12.55
C HIS A 219 8.07 30.80 -11.29
N GLU A 220 7.12 31.60 -10.80
CA GLU A 220 6.26 31.26 -9.68
C GLU A 220 4.94 30.65 -10.18
N PHE A 221 4.52 29.55 -9.58
CA PHE A 221 3.29 28.88 -9.95
C PHE A 221 2.73 28.04 -8.79
N THR A 222 1.43 27.83 -8.82
CA THR A 222 0.71 26.99 -7.84
C THR A 222 0.41 25.63 -8.45
N ALA A 223 0.82 24.56 -7.76
CA ALA A 223 0.56 23.19 -8.19
C ALA A 223 0.40 22.25 -7.00
N ARG A 224 -0.33 21.16 -7.18
CA ARG A 224 -0.46 20.11 -6.15
C ARG A 224 0.81 19.26 -6.09
N PRO A 225 1.29 18.86 -4.91
CA PRO A 225 2.47 18.00 -4.77
C PRO A 225 2.37 16.68 -5.52
N ASP A 226 1.19 16.07 -5.57
CA ASP A 226 0.98 14.81 -6.30
C ASP A 226 1.12 15.00 -7.82
N SER A 227 0.62 16.12 -8.37
CA SER A 227 0.81 16.48 -9.78
C SER A 227 2.28 16.71 -10.10
N VAL A 228 3.02 17.36 -9.20
CA VAL A 228 4.47 17.57 -9.34
C VAL A 228 5.23 16.23 -9.24
N ARG A 229 4.78 15.29 -8.42
CA ARG A 229 5.36 13.93 -8.36
C ARG A 229 5.11 13.15 -9.65
N ALA A 230 3.92 13.29 -10.23
CA ALA A 230 3.55 12.69 -11.51
C ALA A 230 4.28 13.28 -12.74
N GLY A 231 5.13 14.29 -12.56
CA GLY A 231 5.96 14.87 -13.62
C GLY A 231 5.39 16.16 -14.23
N PHE A 232 4.29 16.69 -13.70
CA PHE A 232 3.78 17.99 -14.10
C PHE A 232 4.75 19.09 -13.65
N GLY A 233 5.17 19.95 -14.59
CA GLY A 233 6.15 21.00 -14.33
C GLY A 233 5.61 22.42 -14.48
N CYS A 234 6.52 23.39 -14.41
CA CYS A 234 6.18 24.80 -14.62
C CYS A 234 5.61 25.02 -16.03
N MET A 235 4.35 25.47 -16.10
CA MET A 235 3.68 25.74 -17.38
C MET A 235 4.35 26.86 -18.19
N GLN A 236 4.94 27.85 -17.52
CA GLN A 236 5.69 28.91 -18.21
C GLN A 236 6.93 28.34 -18.89
N CYS A 237 7.77 27.57 -18.18
CA CYS A 237 8.91 26.88 -18.79
C CYS A 237 8.52 25.99 -19.98
N PHE A 238 7.34 25.38 -19.93
CA PHE A 238 6.81 24.58 -21.03
C PHE A 238 6.42 25.45 -22.23
N LYS A 239 5.74 26.58 -22.00
CA LYS A 239 5.43 27.58 -23.03
C LYS A 239 6.70 28.15 -23.63
N ASP A 240 7.66 28.60 -22.82
CA ASP A 240 8.93 29.18 -23.28
C ASP A 240 9.71 28.19 -24.15
N ARG A 241 9.72 26.91 -23.78
CA ARG A 241 10.37 25.86 -24.60
C ARG A 241 9.72 25.75 -25.97
N ARG A 242 8.39 25.80 -26.04
CA ARG A 242 7.61 25.69 -27.28
C ARG A 242 7.52 26.98 -28.08
N GLN A 243 7.76 28.13 -27.46
CA GLN A 243 7.69 29.42 -28.13
C GLN A 243 8.76 29.49 -29.19
N LYS A 244 8.32 29.79 -30.42
CA LYS A 244 9.19 30.03 -31.56
C LYS A 244 9.44 31.53 -31.59
N THR A 245 10.68 31.92 -31.31
CA THR A 245 11.14 33.31 -31.37
C THR A 245 12.09 33.46 -32.55
N LEU A 246 12.27 34.70 -33.02
CA LEU A 246 13.23 34.99 -34.07
C LEU A 246 14.64 34.50 -33.71
N ALA A 247 15.07 34.72 -32.46
CA ALA A 247 16.34 34.25 -31.93
C ALA A 247 16.52 32.73 -32.11
N LYS A 248 15.50 31.93 -31.76
CA LYS A 248 15.54 30.48 -31.98
C LYS A 248 15.61 30.10 -33.47
N MET A 249 15.00 30.88 -34.35
CA MET A 249 15.09 30.64 -35.80
C MET A 249 16.47 30.97 -36.35
N GLN A 250 17.11 32.04 -35.84
CA GLN A 250 18.48 32.40 -36.16
C GLN A 250 19.47 31.34 -35.65
N ASP A 251 19.31 30.85 -34.42
CA ASP A 251 20.12 29.76 -33.87
C ASP A 251 19.94 28.46 -34.66
N LEU A 252 18.70 28.14 -35.07
CA LEU A 252 18.42 26.98 -35.93
C LEU A 252 19.08 27.11 -37.31
N ALA A 253 19.13 28.32 -37.86
CA ALA A 253 19.84 28.56 -39.11
C ALA A 253 21.34 28.34 -38.94
N LYS A 254 21.94 28.93 -37.89
CA LYS A 254 23.37 28.78 -37.58
C LYS A 254 23.75 27.32 -37.35
N ALA A 255 22.93 26.56 -36.61
CA ALA A 255 23.15 25.14 -36.36
C ALA A 255 23.17 24.28 -37.64
N ARG A 256 22.54 24.75 -38.73
CA ARG A 256 22.53 24.10 -40.05
C ARG A 256 23.49 24.74 -41.05
N GLY A 257 24.43 25.56 -40.59
CA GLY A 257 25.41 26.25 -41.42
C GLY A 257 24.79 27.33 -42.32
N GLY A 258 23.61 27.86 -41.97
CA GLY A 258 22.92 28.92 -42.69
C GLY A 258 22.64 30.15 -41.83
N VAL A 259 21.93 31.11 -42.41
CA VAL A 259 21.53 32.37 -41.76
C VAL A 259 20.05 32.62 -42.01
N CYS A 260 19.32 33.07 -40.99
CA CYS A 260 17.97 33.62 -41.15
C CYS A 260 18.11 35.13 -41.41
N LEU A 261 17.69 35.59 -42.58
CA LEU A 261 17.80 36.98 -43.02
C LEU A 261 16.57 37.84 -42.63
N SER A 262 15.57 37.26 -41.97
CA SER A 262 14.37 38.00 -41.57
C SER A 262 14.62 38.77 -40.28
N GLU A 263 14.12 40.01 -40.23
CA GLU A 263 14.26 40.91 -39.07
C GLU A 263 13.11 40.76 -38.06
N CYS A 264 11.99 40.17 -38.47
CA CYS A 264 10.84 39.89 -37.62
C CYS A 264 10.41 38.42 -37.73
N TYR A 265 9.75 37.92 -36.68
CA TYR A 265 9.14 36.59 -36.65
C TYR A 265 7.63 36.73 -36.51
N ASP A 266 6.92 36.33 -37.56
CA ASP A 266 5.50 36.00 -37.52
C ASP A 266 5.35 34.49 -37.74
N ALA A 267 4.43 33.85 -37.00
CA ALA A 267 4.17 32.42 -37.10
C ALA A 267 3.55 32.01 -38.44
N TYR A 268 2.88 32.93 -39.12
CA TYR A 268 2.17 32.70 -40.38
C TYR A 268 2.98 33.12 -41.60
N GLU A 269 3.93 34.03 -41.45
CA GLU A 269 4.77 34.50 -42.54
C GLU A 269 5.90 33.52 -42.91
N ARG A 270 6.38 33.66 -44.15
CA ARG A 270 7.54 32.91 -44.65
C ARG A 270 8.80 33.71 -44.37
N LEU A 271 9.67 33.16 -43.53
CA LEU A 271 10.97 33.74 -43.24
C LEU A 271 11.92 33.52 -44.43
N LEU A 272 12.79 34.49 -44.68
CA LEU A 272 13.89 34.41 -45.63
C LEU A 272 15.11 33.73 -44.99
N TRP A 273 15.59 32.67 -45.62
CA TRP A 273 16.72 31.85 -45.17
C TRP A 273 17.83 31.85 -46.23
N GLN A 274 19.06 31.66 -45.78
CA GLN A 274 20.24 31.44 -46.62
C GLN A 274 21.02 30.20 -46.12
N CYS A 275 21.44 29.31 -47.02
CA CYS A 275 22.23 28.12 -46.65
C CYS A 275 23.74 28.37 -46.76
N GLN A 276 24.55 27.40 -46.33
CA GLN A 276 26.02 27.43 -46.44
C GLN A 276 26.53 27.67 -47.86
N ARG A 277 25.81 27.20 -48.88
CA ARG A 277 26.12 27.40 -50.30
C ARG A 277 25.61 28.73 -50.87
N GLY A 278 25.05 29.60 -50.04
CA GLY A 278 24.58 30.93 -50.42
C GLY A 278 23.17 31.00 -51.01
N HIS A 279 22.50 29.87 -51.24
CA HIS A 279 21.12 29.85 -51.77
C HIS A 279 20.14 30.52 -50.82
N ARG A 280 19.28 31.40 -51.35
CA ARG A 280 18.26 32.13 -50.58
C ARG A 280 16.86 31.65 -50.90
N TRP A 281 16.01 31.40 -49.90
CA TRP A 281 14.62 30.97 -50.12
C TRP A 281 13.68 31.43 -49.00
N LYS A 282 12.37 31.48 -49.31
CA LYS A 282 11.31 31.80 -48.34
C LYS A 282 10.61 30.52 -47.85
N ALA A 283 10.60 30.26 -46.55
CA ALA A 283 9.95 29.09 -45.96
C ALA A 283 9.28 29.41 -44.61
N HIS A 284 8.19 28.72 -44.30
CA HIS A 284 7.58 28.80 -42.97
C HIS A 284 8.50 28.18 -41.92
N SER A 285 8.58 28.82 -40.75
CA SER A 285 9.38 28.34 -39.62
C SER A 285 9.04 26.91 -39.20
N ARG A 286 7.77 26.50 -39.37
CA ARG A 286 7.29 25.13 -39.08
C ARG A 286 7.98 24.08 -39.94
N ASP A 287 8.17 24.33 -41.23
CA ASP A 287 8.73 23.34 -42.16
C ASP A 287 10.23 23.18 -41.90
N ILE A 288 10.91 24.30 -41.62
CA ILE A 288 12.31 24.29 -41.21
C ILE A 288 12.49 23.54 -39.88
N CYS A 289 11.61 23.76 -38.89
CA CYS A 289 11.64 23.01 -37.64
C CYS A 289 11.40 21.49 -37.84
N ARG A 290 10.60 21.10 -38.84
CA ARG A 290 10.33 19.68 -39.18
C ARG A 290 11.50 18.99 -39.88
N GLY A 291 12.50 19.74 -40.34
CA GLY A 291 13.69 19.18 -41.00
C GLY A 291 13.82 19.55 -42.47
N HIS A 292 12.86 20.26 -43.06
CA HIS A 292 13.02 20.76 -44.42
C HIS A 292 14.08 21.85 -44.46
N TRP A 293 14.94 21.84 -45.47
CA TRP A 293 16.01 22.81 -45.65
C TRP A 293 16.08 23.28 -47.11
N CYS A 294 17.26 23.71 -47.55
CA CYS A 294 17.50 24.19 -48.91
C CYS A 294 17.22 23.10 -49.96
N GLN A 295 16.18 23.31 -50.77
CA GLN A 295 15.81 22.40 -51.87
C GLN A 295 16.92 22.25 -52.91
N GLN A 296 17.64 23.33 -53.21
CA GLN A 296 18.76 23.29 -54.16
C GLN A 296 19.89 22.40 -53.62
N CYS A 297 20.24 22.50 -52.33
CA CYS A 297 21.22 21.60 -51.73
C CYS A 297 20.74 20.14 -51.73
N SER A 298 19.48 19.90 -51.37
CA SER A 298 18.91 18.54 -51.40
C SER A 298 18.91 17.93 -52.80
N SER A 299 18.62 18.71 -53.84
CA SER A 299 18.71 18.27 -55.23
C SER A 299 20.15 17.96 -55.63
N ILE A 300 21.13 18.75 -55.17
CA ILE A 300 22.55 18.49 -55.44
C ILE A 300 23.02 17.21 -54.74
N GLU A 301 22.58 16.95 -53.51
CA GLU A 301 22.91 15.72 -52.78
C GLU A 301 22.43 14.47 -53.53
N LYS A 302 21.28 14.54 -54.20
CA LYS A 302 20.69 13.47 -55.02
C LYS A 302 21.44 13.19 -56.32
N ILE A 303 22.40 14.01 -56.73
CA ILE A 303 23.22 13.73 -57.91
C ILE A 303 24.19 12.59 -57.58
N THR A 304 23.88 11.39 -58.08
CA THR A 304 24.65 10.17 -57.80
C THR A 304 25.54 9.72 -58.95
N ARG A 305 25.30 10.18 -60.19
CA ARG A 305 26.05 9.76 -61.39
C ARG A 305 27.38 10.53 -61.54
N PRO A 306 28.55 9.88 -61.32
CA PRO A 306 29.86 10.52 -61.49
C PRO A 306 30.09 10.93 -62.94
N GLY A 307 30.72 12.08 -63.17
CA GLY A 307 31.07 12.58 -64.52
C GLY A 307 29.93 13.26 -65.30
N SER A 308 28.69 13.31 -64.79
CA SER A 308 27.64 14.12 -65.41
C SER A 308 27.96 15.63 -65.31
N PRO A 309 27.51 16.48 -66.25
CA PRO A 309 27.76 17.93 -66.21
C PRO A 309 27.33 18.58 -64.87
N ALA A 310 26.24 18.09 -64.27
CA ALA A 310 25.77 18.56 -62.97
C ALA A 310 26.63 18.05 -61.79
N TRP A 311 27.17 16.82 -61.88
CA TRP A 311 28.10 16.29 -60.87
C TRP A 311 29.42 17.06 -60.89
N ILE A 312 29.96 17.33 -62.08
CA ILE A 312 31.16 18.16 -62.24
C ILE A 312 30.88 19.56 -61.67
N LYS A 313 29.78 20.21 -62.05
CA LYS A 313 29.47 21.57 -61.59
C LYS A 313 29.30 21.73 -60.07
N TYR A 314 28.73 20.73 -59.37
CA TYR A 314 28.30 20.90 -57.97
C TYR A 314 28.92 19.94 -56.94
N LYS A 315 29.70 18.93 -57.37
CA LYS A 315 30.42 17.99 -56.48
C LYS A 315 31.93 17.95 -56.72
N SER A 316 32.46 18.61 -57.75
CA SER A 316 33.91 18.66 -58.03
C SER A 316 34.65 19.87 -57.43
N ALA A 317 33.95 20.71 -56.67
CA ALA A 317 34.48 21.82 -55.86
C ALA A 317 33.99 21.68 -54.42
#